data_AF-A0A6B1GMK0-F1
#
_entry.id   AF-A0A6B1GMK0-F1
#
_cell.length_a   1.000
_cell.length_b   1.000
_cell.length_c   1.000
_cell.angle_alpha   90.00
_cell.angle_beta   90.00
_cell.angle_gamma   90.00
#
_symmetry.space_group_name_H-M   'P 1'
#
loop_
_entity.id
_entity.type
_entity.pdbx_description
1 polymer ?
#
loop_
_entity_poly.entity_id
_entity_poly.type
_entity_poly.pdbx_seq_one_letter_code
_entity_poly.pdbx_strand_id
1 'polypeptide(L)'
;MSLLKNIEGFDKPKWTHDAKLPGGDLNGLNTTQYAEHLCEKYSWLPQGLAYRLVCHYGSNTHMVLKDCFKVSDLGEQFSSDLYQAEVDYLIQHEFARSAEDIVWRRTRQGIQMDSARINRLNEYIDSTLNIEDVNEVTFNASLHT
;
A
#
# COMPACT_ATOMS: atom_id res chain seq x y z
N MET A 1 14.11 24.21 -22.20
CA MET A 1 12.76 24.35 -22.80
C MET A 1 12.03 23.02 -22.68
N SER A 2 10.70 22.99 -22.53
CA SER A 2 9.95 21.71 -22.59
C SER A 2 9.93 21.21 -24.04
N LEU A 3 10.24 19.93 -24.23
CA LEU A 3 10.38 19.27 -25.53
C LEU A 3 9.03 19.03 -26.25
N LEU A 4 7.92 19.15 -25.52
CA LEU A 4 6.57 18.81 -26.00
C LEU A 4 5.69 20.03 -26.32
N LYS A 5 6.24 21.25 -26.28
CA LYS A 5 5.46 22.50 -26.44
C LYS A 5 4.70 22.65 -27.77
N ASN A 6 5.09 21.90 -28.79
CA ASN A 6 4.49 21.97 -30.13
C ASN A 6 3.39 20.91 -30.33
N ILE A 7 3.04 20.13 -29.31
CA ILE A 7 1.96 19.15 -29.35
C ILE A 7 0.70 19.81 -28.76
N GLU A 8 -0.39 19.75 -29.50
CA GLU A 8 -1.69 20.30 -29.09
C GLU A 8 -2.13 19.67 -27.76
N GLY A 9 -2.49 20.50 -26.77
CA GLY A 9 -2.86 20.06 -25.41
C GLY A 9 -1.70 19.90 -24.40
N PHE A 10 -0.44 20.14 -24.80
CA PHE A 10 0.74 20.09 -23.93
C PHE A 10 1.31 21.48 -23.55
N ASP A 11 0.48 22.51 -23.65
CA ASP A 11 0.78 23.92 -23.30
C ASP A 11 0.48 24.28 -21.83
N LYS A 12 0.09 23.30 -21.02
CA LYS A 12 -0.23 23.49 -19.59
C LYS A 12 0.97 24.04 -18.79
N PRO A 13 0.71 24.90 -17.78
CA PRO A 13 1.75 25.39 -16.90
C PRO A 13 2.41 24.25 -16.10
N LYS A 14 3.67 24.44 -15.73
CA LYS A 14 4.36 23.52 -14.81
C LYS A 14 3.68 23.54 -13.46
N TRP A 15 3.37 22.38 -12.91
CA TRP A 15 2.57 22.26 -11.67
C TRP A 15 3.25 21.41 -10.58
N THR A 16 4.24 20.58 -10.94
CA THR A 16 4.80 19.56 -10.05
C THR A 16 5.60 20.11 -8.86
N HIS A 17 6.00 21.38 -8.89
CA HIS A 17 6.71 22.03 -7.78
C HIS A 17 5.82 22.15 -6.53
N ASP A 18 4.54 22.49 -6.73
CA ASP A 18 3.59 22.75 -5.64
C ASP A 18 2.74 21.53 -5.30
N ALA A 19 2.90 20.45 -6.08
CA ALA A 19 2.16 19.21 -5.90
C ALA A 19 2.73 18.38 -4.75
N LYS A 20 1.84 17.89 -3.89
CA LYS A 20 2.20 16.85 -2.92
C LYS A 20 2.17 15.50 -3.62
N LEU A 21 3.22 14.70 -3.42
CA LEU A 21 3.24 13.32 -3.89
C LEU A 21 2.24 12.47 -3.07
N PRO A 22 1.69 11.38 -3.63
CA PRO A 22 0.85 10.45 -2.89
C PRO A 22 1.53 9.98 -1.59
N GLY A 23 0.78 9.93 -0.50
CA GLY A 23 1.31 9.63 0.84
C GLY A 23 2.13 10.76 1.50
N GLY A 24 2.58 11.76 0.76
CA GLY A 24 3.43 12.84 1.27
C GLY A 24 2.70 13.95 2.04
N ASP A 25 1.36 13.93 2.06
CA ASP A 25 0.57 14.93 2.77
C ASP A 25 0.30 14.51 4.23
N LEU A 26 1.21 14.85 5.13
CA LEU A 26 1.09 14.56 6.56
C LEU A 26 0.40 15.69 7.35
N ASN A 27 -0.36 16.57 6.68
CA ASN A 27 -1.04 17.71 7.30
C ASN A 27 -0.11 18.64 8.12
N GLY A 28 1.14 18.79 7.68
CA GLY A 28 2.15 19.62 8.36
C GLY A 28 2.83 18.97 9.56
N LEU A 29 2.52 17.71 9.86
CA LEU A 29 3.21 16.92 10.89
C LEU A 29 4.46 16.25 10.31
N ASN A 30 5.45 15.99 11.17
CA ASN A 30 6.53 15.08 10.82
C ASN A 30 6.09 13.61 10.97
N THR A 31 6.90 12.67 10.47
CA THR A 31 6.61 11.22 10.51
C THR A 31 6.27 10.71 11.92
N THR A 32 7.03 11.12 12.93
CA THR A 32 6.80 10.69 14.33
C THR A 32 5.48 11.22 14.86
N GLN A 33 5.24 12.52 14.70
CA GLN A 33 3.99 13.17 15.12
C GLN A 33 2.77 12.57 14.42
N TYR A 34 2.91 12.25 13.13
CA TYR A 34 1.82 11.63 12.37
C TYR A 34 1.56 10.19 12.84
N ALA A 35 2.59 9.43 13.18
CA ALA A 35 2.45 8.10 13.76
C ALA A 35 1.78 8.14 15.15
N GLU A 36 2.14 9.12 15.99
CA GLU A 36 1.46 9.37 17.27
C GLU A 36 -0.01 9.71 17.06
N HIS A 37 -0.32 10.60 16.12
CA HIS A 37 -1.68 10.93 15.73
C HIS A 37 -2.47 9.71 15.23
N LEU A 38 -1.83 8.81 14.48
CA LEU A 38 -2.45 7.53 14.10
C LEU A 38 -2.72 6.64 15.31
N CYS A 39 -1.83 6.58 16.30
CA CYS A 39 -2.06 5.80 17.51
C CYS A 39 -3.23 6.36 18.35
N GLU A 40 -3.43 7.68 18.34
CA GLU A 40 -4.60 8.30 18.98
C GLU A 40 -5.90 7.86 18.28
N LYS A 41 -5.91 7.87 16.93
CA LYS A 41 -7.07 7.48 16.12
C LYS A 41 -7.34 5.98 16.12
N TYR A 42 -6.28 5.18 16.07
CA TYR A 42 -6.29 3.72 16.06
C TYR A 42 -5.64 3.23 17.36
N SER A 43 -6.37 3.36 18.48
CA SER A 43 -5.82 3.08 19.83
C SER A 43 -5.35 1.64 20.04
N TRP A 44 -5.74 0.73 19.14
CA TRP A 44 -5.33 -0.67 19.10
C TRP A 44 -4.02 -0.90 18.35
N LEU A 45 -3.53 0.08 17.58
CA LEU A 45 -2.37 -0.06 16.71
C LEU A 45 -1.07 0.07 17.50
N PRO A 46 -0.16 -0.92 17.45
CA PRO A 46 1.14 -0.80 18.11
C PRO A 46 1.96 0.36 17.55
N GLN A 47 2.57 1.17 18.43
CA GLN A 47 3.31 2.37 18.04
C GLN A 47 4.43 2.11 17.01
N GLY A 48 5.17 1.00 17.16
CA GLY A 48 6.22 0.62 16.22
C GLY A 48 5.69 0.32 14.81
N LEU A 49 4.53 -0.35 14.73
CA LEU A 49 3.86 -0.64 13.47
C LEU A 49 3.33 0.65 12.82
N ALA A 50 2.70 1.52 13.60
CA ALA A 50 2.22 2.83 13.12
C ALA A 50 3.37 3.63 12.52
N TYR A 51 4.48 3.77 13.24
CA TYR A 51 5.65 4.50 12.76
C TYR A 51 6.20 3.90 11.46
N ARG A 52 6.35 2.57 11.38
CA ARG A 52 6.84 1.93 10.18
C ARG A 52 5.92 2.14 8.98
N LEU A 53 4.61 1.99 9.16
CA LEU A 53 3.63 2.24 8.09
C LEU A 53 3.71 3.68 7.58
N VAL A 54 3.83 4.67 8.48
CA VAL A 54 3.98 6.08 8.08
C VAL A 54 5.30 6.32 7.35
N CYS A 55 6.40 5.66 7.73
CA CYS A 55 7.65 5.75 6.98
C CYS A 55 7.52 5.25 5.53
N HIS A 56 6.66 4.27 5.28
CA HIS A 56 6.51 3.65 3.95
C HIS A 56 5.42 4.30 3.11
N TYR A 57 4.29 4.63 3.73
CA TYR A 57 3.06 5.03 3.04
C TYR A 57 2.59 6.44 3.40
N GLY A 58 3.19 7.05 4.43
CA GLY A 58 2.78 8.35 4.93
C GLY A 58 1.28 8.39 5.21
N SER A 59 0.57 9.36 4.61
CA SER A 59 -0.88 9.48 4.78
C SER A 59 -1.72 8.36 4.16
N ASN A 60 -1.14 7.57 3.23
CA ASN A 60 -1.82 6.38 2.70
C ASN A 60 -1.91 5.24 3.72
N THR A 61 -1.27 5.36 4.90
CA THR A 61 -1.44 4.41 6.00
C THR A 61 -2.91 4.20 6.37
N HIS A 62 -3.76 5.21 6.21
CA HIS A 62 -5.21 5.05 6.42
C HIS A 62 -5.87 4.04 5.47
N MET A 63 -5.34 3.87 4.26
CA MET A 63 -5.85 2.91 3.29
C MET A 63 -5.42 1.49 3.67
N VAL A 64 -4.20 1.32 4.19
CA VAL A 64 -3.72 0.04 4.75
C VAL A 64 -4.59 -0.40 5.93
N LEU A 65 -4.92 0.52 6.83
CA LEU A 65 -5.69 0.23 8.04
C LEU A 65 -7.21 0.30 7.83
N LYS A 66 -7.66 0.38 6.58
CA LYS A 66 -9.08 0.47 6.26
C LYS A 66 -9.80 -0.78 6.80
N ASP A 67 -10.96 -0.57 7.41
CA ASP A 67 -11.80 -1.63 7.97
C ASP A 67 -11.16 -2.48 9.09
N CYS A 68 -10.02 -2.05 9.64
CA CYS A 68 -9.38 -2.67 10.80
C CYS A 68 -9.76 -1.93 12.10
N PHE A 69 -10.17 -2.67 13.13
CA PHE A 69 -10.57 -2.13 14.44
C PHE A 69 -9.79 -2.73 15.62
N LYS A 70 -8.96 -3.73 15.35
CA LYS A 70 -8.05 -4.39 16.31
C LYS A 70 -6.92 -5.08 15.55
N VAL A 71 -5.86 -5.45 16.25
CA VAL A 71 -4.68 -6.13 15.67
C VAL A 71 -5.05 -7.40 14.91
N SER A 72 -6.03 -8.17 15.38
CA SER A 72 -6.45 -9.39 14.67
C SER A 72 -7.11 -9.13 13.32
N ASP A 73 -7.62 -7.92 13.08
CA ASP A 73 -8.24 -7.56 11.79
C ASP A 73 -7.18 -7.31 10.72
N LEU A 74 -5.91 -7.12 11.10
CA LEU A 74 -4.79 -7.05 10.15
C LEU A 74 -4.56 -8.36 9.39
N GLY A 75 -5.15 -9.47 9.87
CA GLY A 75 -5.13 -10.78 9.23
C GLY A 75 -3.85 -11.58 9.48
N GLU A 76 -3.50 -12.43 8.52
CA GLU A 76 -2.30 -13.26 8.58
C GLU A 76 -1.01 -12.42 8.72
N GLN A 77 -0.06 -12.94 9.49
CA GLN A 77 1.22 -12.30 9.72
C GLN A 77 2.34 -13.03 8.94
N PHE A 78 2.93 -12.36 7.95
CA PHE A 78 3.98 -12.93 7.08
C PHE A 78 5.40 -12.70 7.60
N SER A 79 5.63 -11.60 8.32
CA SER A 79 6.90 -11.28 9.01
C SER A 79 6.65 -10.72 10.41
N SER A 80 7.67 -10.20 11.10
CA SER A 80 7.49 -9.61 12.44
C SER A 80 6.47 -8.46 12.49
N ASP A 81 6.22 -7.84 11.34
CA ASP A 81 5.42 -6.64 11.22
C ASP A 81 4.69 -6.52 9.85
N LEU A 82 4.92 -7.40 8.87
CA LEU A 82 4.15 -7.47 7.62
C LEU A 82 2.87 -8.29 7.82
N TYR A 83 1.72 -7.66 7.60
CA TYR A 83 0.39 -8.26 7.76
C TYR A 83 -0.39 -8.32 6.45
N GLN A 84 -1.41 -9.17 6.40
CA GLN A 84 -2.32 -9.33 5.28
C GLN A 84 -2.93 -8.02 4.80
N ALA A 85 -3.42 -7.16 5.69
CA ALA A 85 -4.00 -5.86 5.31
C ALA A 85 -3.02 -4.96 4.53
N GLU A 86 -1.73 -5.00 4.86
CA GLU A 86 -0.70 -4.29 4.11
C GLU A 86 -0.42 -4.93 2.76
N VAL A 87 -0.39 -6.27 2.68
CA VAL A 87 -0.24 -6.99 1.41
C VAL A 87 -1.41 -6.68 0.46
N ASP A 88 -2.63 -6.65 0.98
CA ASP A 88 -3.83 -6.32 0.20
C ASP A 88 -3.78 -4.88 -0.32
N TYR A 89 -3.36 -3.93 0.51
CA TYR A 89 -3.11 -2.55 0.06
C TYR A 89 -2.06 -2.51 -1.05
N LEU A 90 -0.95 -3.24 -0.91
CA LEU A 90 0.13 -3.26 -1.89
C LEU A 90 -0.32 -3.85 -3.24
N ILE A 91 -1.18 -4.86 -3.22
CA ILE A 91 -1.79 -5.45 -4.42
C ILE A 91 -2.71 -4.42 -5.09
N GLN A 92 -3.66 -3.86 -4.33
CA GLN A 92 -4.72 -3.01 -4.86
C GLN A 92 -4.24 -1.62 -5.31
N HIS A 93 -3.22 -1.07 -4.65
CA HIS A 93 -2.83 0.33 -4.82
C HIS A 93 -1.40 0.55 -5.31
N GLU A 94 -0.50 -0.42 -5.11
CA GLU A 94 0.93 -0.28 -5.42
C GLU A 94 1.41 -1.26 -6.50
N PHE A 95 0.46 -1.91 -7.19
CA PHE A 95 0.69 -2.86 -8.29
C PHE A 95 1.61 -4.03 -7.91
N ALA A 96 1.61 -4.47 -6.65
CA ALA A 96 2.35 -5.66 -6.27
C ALA A 96 1.70 -6.91 -6.89
N ARG A 97 2.46 -7.67 -7.68
CA ARG A 97 1.99 -8.91 -8.31
C ARG A 97 2.81 -10.15 -7.91
N SER A 98 3.79 -10.00 -7.01
CA SER A 98 4.61 -11.10 -6.51
C SER A 98 5.15 -10.81 -5.11
N ALA A 99 5.63 -11.85 -4.42
CA ALA A 99 6.33 -11.66 -3.15
C ALA A 99 7.58 -10.77 -3.31
N GLU A 100 8.28 -10.85 -4.45
CA GLU A 100 9.48 -10.05 -4.73
C GLU A 100 9.18 -8.54 -4.71
N ASP A 101 8.05 -8.15 -5.30
CA ASP A 101 7.56 -6.77 -5.34
C ASP A 101 7.45 -6.21 -3.92
N ILE A 102 6.80 -6.97 -3.05
CA ILE A 102 6.52 -6.57 -1.67
C ILE A 102 7.81 -6.54 -0.86
N VAL A 103 8.57 -7.63 -0.85
CA VAL A 103 9.65 -7.82 0.11
C VAL A 103 10.94 -7.10 -0.26
N TRP A 104 11.16 -6.73 -1.53
CA TRP A 104 12.37 -6.04 -1.97
C TRP A 104 12.16 -4.63 -2.47
N ARG A 105 11.03 -4.34 -3.14
CA ARG A 105 10.78 -3.01 -3.72
C ARG A 105 9.93 -2.11 -2.81
N ARG A 106 8.89 -2.65 -2.17
CA ARG A 106 7.91 -1.85 -1.42
C ARG A 106 8.19 -1.72 0.06
N THR A 107 8.71 -2.78 0.71
CA THR A 107 8.81 -2.82 2.18
C THR A 107 10.20 -3.16 2.72
N ARG A 108 11.05 -3.79 1.91
CA ARG A 108 12.34 -4.39 2.34
C ARG A 108 12.21 -5.48 3.43
N GLN A 109 11.02 -6.04 3.63
CA GLN A 109 10.77 -7.10 4.61
C GLN A 109 11.50 -8.42 4.32
N GLY A 110 12.03 -8.59 3.10
CA GLY A 110 12.77 -9.79 2.69
C GLY A 110 14.05 -10.00 3.51
N ILE A 111 14.57 -8.96 4.17
CA ILE A 111 15.75 -9.05 5.05
C ILE A 111 15.48 -9.93 6.28
N GLN A 112 14.23 -10.03 6.73
CA GLN A 112 13.83 -10.73 7.97
C GLN A 112 13.06 -12.04 7.71
N MET A 113 12.87 -12.41 6.44
CA MET A 113 12.07 -13.57 6.05
C MET A 113 12.98 -14.70 5.55
N ASP A 114 12.64 -15.93 5.94
CA ASP A 114 13.22 -17.12 5.33
C ASP A 114 12.46 -17.51 4.04
N SER A 115 12.98 -18.49 3.32
CA SER A 115 12.35 -18.97 2.08
C SER A 115 10.94 -19.52 2.30
N ALA A 116 10.66 -20.13 3.45
CA ALA A 116 9.34 -20.67 3.77
C ALA A 116 8.30 -19.54 3.89
N ARG A 117 8.62 -18.45 4.58
CA ARG A 117 7.76 -17.28 4.69
C ARG A 117 7.56 -16.57 3.36
N ILE A 118 8.61 -16.45 2.54
CA ILE A 118 8.50 -15.85 1.20
C ILE A 118 7.58 -16.69 0.32
N ASN A 119 7.70 -18.03 0.36
CA ASN A 119 6.81 -18.92 -0.38
C ASN A 119 5.36 -18.78 0.08
N ARG A 120 5.13 -18.74 1.41
CA ARG A 120 3.79 -18.55 1.97
C ARG A 120 3.15 -17.23 1.52
N LEU A 121 3.92 -16.14 1.52
CA LEU A 121 3.48 -14.86 0.99
C LEU A 121 3.15 -14.94 -0.50
N ASN A 122 3.96 -15.65 -1.30
CA ASN A 122 3.70 -15.80 -2.73
C ASN A 122 2.41 -16.59 -3.00
N GLU A 123 2.19 -17.69 -2.27
CA GLU A 123 0.94 -18.46 -2.36
C GLU A 123 -0.29 -17.60 -2.02
N TYR A 124 -0.19 -16.75 -1.00
CA TYR A 124 -1.24 -15.81 -0.66
C TYR A 124 -1.52 -14.85 -1.82
N ILE A 125 -0.48 -14.19 -2.35
CA ILE A 125 -0.59 -13.24 -3.47
C ILE A 125 -1.22 -13.92 -4.69
N ASP A 126 -0.73 -15.09 -5.09
CA ASP A 126 -1.25 -15.83 -6.25
C ASP A 126 -2.74 -16.18 -6.06
N SER A 127 -3.13 -16.56 -4.83
CA SER A 127 -4.54 -16.85 -4.52
C SER A 127 -5.43 -15.60 -4.62
N THR A 128 -4.97 -14.46 -4.12
CA THR A 128 -5.71 -13.20 -4.12
C THR A 128 -5.87 -12.65 -5.55
N LEU A 129 -4.81 -12.68 -6.34
CA LEU A 129 -4.83 -12.19 -7.73
C LEU A 129 -5.75 -13.03 -8.62
N ASN A 130 -5.75 -14.36 -8.43
CA ASN A 130 -6.67 -15.24 -9.14
C ASN A 130 -8.14 -14.92 -8.82
N ILE A 131 -8.45 -14.50 -7.59
CA ILE A 131 -9.82 -14.12 -7.20
C ILE A 131 -10.22 -12.80 -7.87
N GLU A 132 -9.31 -11.80 -7.91
CA GLU A 132 -9.57 -10.53 -8.58
C GLU A 132 -9.84 -10.72 -10.08
N ASP A 133 -9.04 -11.53 -10.76
CA ASP A 133 -9.21 -11.83 -12.18
C ASP A 133 -10.58 -12.51 -12.44
N VAL A 134 -11.01 -13.43 -11.59
CA VAL A 134 -12.34 -14.08 -11.69
C VAL A 134 -13.48 -13.10 -11.43
N ASN A 135 -13.34 -12.20 -10.45
CA ASN A 135 -14.33 -11.19 -10.14
C ASN A 135 -14.48 -10.17 -11.28
N GLU A 136 -13.39 -9.76 -11.93
CA GLU A 136 -13.43 -8.87 -13.08
C GLU A 136 -14.11 -9.53 -14.28
N VAL A 137 -13.82 -10.81 -14.56
CA VAL A 137 -14.48 -11.59 -15.62
C VAL A 137 -15.98 -11.73 -15.36
N THR A 138 -16.39 -12.06 -14.14
CA THR A 138 -17.81 -12.25 -13.79
C THR A 138 -18.60 -10.94 -13.79
N PHE A 139 -17.99 -9.84 -13.33
CA PHE A 139 -18.59 -8.51 -13.41
C PHE A 139 -18.81 -8.06 -14.86
N ASN A 140 -17.79 -8.20 -15.71
CA ASN A 140 -17.88 -7.84 -17.12
C ASN A 140 -18.91 -8.70 -17.88
N ALA A 141 -19.01 -10.00 -17.55
CA ALA A 141 -20.04 -10.87 -18.12
C ALA A 141 -21.48 -10.45 -17.74
N SER A 142 -21.66 -9.90 -16.52
CA SER A 142 -22.97 -9.47 -16.02
C SER A 142 -23.45 -8.14 -16.62
N LEU A 143 -22.55 -7.32 -17.17
CA LEU A 143 -22.88 -6.05 -17.84
C LEU A 143 -23.30 -6.22 -19.32
N HIS A 144 -23.19 -7.42 -19.88
CA HIS A 144 -23.48 -7.73 -21.28
C HIS A 144 -24.76 -8.56 -21.50
N THR A 145 -25.61 -8.71 -20.48
CA THR A 145 -26.91 -9.40 -20.57
C THR A 145 -28.06 -8.42 -20.34
#